data_AF-A0A4Z2DNF2-F1
#
_entry.id   AF-A0A4Z2DNF2-F1
#
_cell.length_a   1.000
_cell.length_b   1.000
_cell.length_c   1.000
_cell.angle_alpha   90.00
_cell.angle_beta   90.00
_cell.angle_gamma   90.00
#
_symmetry.space_group_name_H-M   'P 1'
#
loop_
_entity.id
_entity.type
_entity.pdbx_description
1 polymer ?
#
loop_
_entity_poly.entity_id
_entity_poly.type
_entity_poly.pdbx_seq_one_letter_code
_entity_poly.pdbx_strand_id
1 'polypeptide(L)'
;MELKYLSQYSITPSDNISKKICFIMNNITKSNLKGQIDEIISIMPNYSIQWLAYSLLNRIATEFNQHDVYYEFILMITKYYKNFDKLMLNILINEIHYILNVLHFNTTYNGKVLKYYGRFLGRLTIVHNLPLWLDINALIYTTYKNKSNSLNYIIQFITELLKNIKYNTRIKLSNSWIKEILEVLKELHSITDKLTIQFEIELLFNYLECDFNQWKTAYYLRQ
;
A
#
# COMPACT_ATOMS: atom_id res chain seq x y z
N MET A 1 14.37 11.29 -2.33
CA MET A 1 13.84 11.22 -3.70
C MET A 1 12.36 11.52 -3.57
N GLU A 2 11.98 12.79 -3.76
CA GLU A 2 10.61 13.24 -3.51
C GLU A 2 9.67 12.70 -4.57
N LEU A 3 8.43 12.40 -4.18
CA LEU A 3 7.28 11.97 -4.98
C LEU A 3 6.82 13.07 -5.98
N LYS A 4 7.77 13.85 -6.50
CA LYS A 4 7.62 15.16 -7.15
C LYS A 4 6.96 15.10 -8.52
N TYR A 5 7.05 13.97 -9.22
CA TYR A 5 6.65 13.91 -10.63
C TYR A 5 5.13 14.04 -10.83
N LEU A 6 4.33 13.57 -9.87
CA LEU A 6 2.87 13.67 -9.95
C LEU A 6 2.30 14.76 -9.02
N SER A 7 3.02 15.15 -7.96
CA SER A 7 2.60 16.24 -7.08
C SER A 7 2.68 17.62 -7.74
N GLN A 8 3.52 17.80 -8.76
CA GLN A 8 3.69 19.07 -9.49
C GLN A 8 2.41 19.55 -10.22
N TYR A 9 1.46 18.64 -10.47
CA TYR A 9 0.18 18.97 -11.10
C TYR A 9 -0.91 19.35 -10.09
N SER A 10 -0.61 19.33 -8.79
CA SER A 10 -1.56 19.74 -7.75
C SER A 10 -1.41 21.23 -7.43
N ILE A 11 -2.55 21.90 -7.18
CA ILE A 11 -2.55 23.31 -6.78
C ILE A 11 -2.34 23.40 -5.27
N THR A 12 -1.13 23.79 -4.86
CA THR A 12 -0.80 24.04 -3.46
C THR A 12 -1.66 25.18 -2.91
N PRO A 13 -2.31 25.02 -1.74
CA PRO A 13 -3.02 26.12 -1.11
C PRO A 13 -2.02 27.18 -0.61
N SER A 14 -2.52 28.33 -0.14
CA SER A 14 -1.62 29.38 0.39
C SER A 14 -0.72 28.85 1.51
N ASP A 15 0.47 29.43 1.66
CA ASP A 15 1.47 29.01 2.65
C ASP A 15 0.91 28.91 4.08
N ASN A 16 0.01 29.82 4.45
CA ASN A 16 -0.63 29.80 5.76
C ASN A 16 -1.53 28.58 5.93
N ILE A 17 -2.30 28.22 4.89
CA ILE A 17 -3.18 27.06 4.91
C ILE A 17 -2.36 25.76 4.90
N SER A 18 -1.36 25.65 4.02
CA SER A 18 -0.53 24.45 3.93
C SER A 18 0.25 24.18 5.23
N LYS A 19 0.85 25.21 5.84
CA LYS A 19 1.52 25.10 7.16
C LYS A 19 0.55 24.69 8.26
N LYS A 20 -0.66 25.26 8.28
CA LYS A 20 -1.69 24.92 9.26
C LYS A 20 -2.13 23.45 9.13
N ILE A 21 -2.36 22.97 7.91
CA ILE A 21 -2.70 21.56 7.66
C ILE A 21 -1.54 20.65 8.07
N CYS A 22 -0.30 21.01 7.76
CA CYS A 22 0.86 20.24 8.20
C CYS A 22 0.95 20.15 9.73
N PHE A 23 0.64 21.24 10.44
CA PHE A 23 0.57 21.25 11.90
C PHE A 23 -0.54 20.32 12.42
N ILE A 24 -1.73 20.36 11.83
CA ILE A 24 -2.85 19.46 12.15
C ILE A 24 -2.42 17.99 11.98
N MET A 25 -1.91 17.65 10.80
CA MET A 25 -1.52 16.28 10.45
C MET A 25 -0.41 15.73 11.35
N ASN A 26 0.52 16.58 11.83
CA ASN A 26 1.57 16.17 12.76
C ASN A 26 1.04 15.81 14.16
N ASN A 27 -0.12 16.34 14.56
CA ASN A 27 -0.70 16.18 15.89
C ASN A 27 -2.00 15.34 15.88
N ILE A 28 -2.29 14.71 14.74
CA ILE A 28 -3.52 13.95 14.58
C ILE A 28 -3.44 12.63 15.36
N THR A 29 -4.52 12.30 16.05
CA THR A 29 -4.69 11.07 16.83
C THR A 29 -6.10 10.55 16.64
N LYS A 30 -6.35 9.28 16.99
CA LYS A 30 -7.72 8.73 16.93
C LYS A 30 -8.75 9.54 17.73
N SER A 31 -8.35 10.10 18.88
CA SER A 31 -9.28 10.83 19.76
C SER A 31 -9.65 12.21 19.23
N ASN A 32 -8.75 12.88 18.50
CA ASN A 32 -8.99 14.22 17.95
C ASN A 32 -9.35 14.23 16.46
N LEU A 33 -9.29 13.07 15.78
CA LEU A 33 -9.39 12.92 14.33
C LEU A 33 -10.58 13.68 13.73
N LYS A 34 -11.78 13.51 14.29
CA LYS A 34 -12.99 14.17 13.78
C LYS A 34 -12.87 15.69 13.78
N GLY A 35 -12.46 16.28 14.91
CA GLY A 35 -12.32 17.73 15.03
C GLY A 35 -11.23 18.29 14.11
N GLN A 36 -10.12 17.56 13.96
CA GLN A 36 -9.04 17.93 13.04
C GLN A 36 -9.49 17.88 11.56
N ILE A 37 -10.32 16.90 11.19
CA ILE A 37 -10.91 16.82 9.84
C ILE A 37 -11.86 18.00 9.60
N ASP A 38 -12.76 18.30 10.55
CA ASP A 38 -13.68 19.43 10.44
C ASP A 38 -12.91 20.76 10.29
N GLU A 39 -11.78 20.92 11.00
CA GLU A 39 -10.90 22.09 10.85
C GLU A 39 -10.25 22.14 9.47
N ILE A 40 -9.71 21.03 8.95
CA ILE A 40 -9.15 20.97 7.59
C ILE A 40 -10.20 21.36 6.56
N ILE A 41 -11.43 20.84 6.66
CA ILE A 41 -12.51 21.12 5.70
C ILE A 41 -12.86 22.60 5.69
N SER A 42 -12.84 23.26 6.86
CA SER A 42 -13.18 24.68 6.98
C SER A 42 -12.19 25.63 6.29
N ILE A 43 -10.92 25.19 6.14
CA ILE A 43 -9.84 26.01 5.57
C ILE A 43 -9.39 25.56 4.18
N MET A 44 -9.70 24.33 3.77
CA MET A 44 -9.17 23.73 2.55
C MET A 44 -9.93 24.23 1.30
N PRO A 45 -9.25 24.88 0.34
CA PRO A 45 -9.86 25.22 -0.93
C PRO A 45 -10.15 23.97 -1.77
N ASN A 46 -11.31 23.92 -2.44
CA ASN A 46 -11.70 22.78 -3.28
C ASN A 46 -10.68 22.45 -4.40
N TYR A 47 -10.01 23.46 -4.95
CA TYR A 47 -8.98 23.26 -5.99
C TYR A 47 -7.68 22.62 -5.45
N SER A 48 -7.49 22.56 -4.13
CA SER A 48 -6.30 22.01 -3.46
C SER A 48 -6.51 20.62 -2.87
N ILE A 49 -7.65 19.96 -3.13
CA ILE A 49 -7.93 18.61 -2.62
C ILE A 49 -6.88 17.59 -3.09
N GLN A 50 -6.40 17.71 -4.32
CA GLN A 50 -5.34 16.84 -4.84
C GLN A 50 -4.01 17.05 -4.11
N TRP A 51 -3.71 18.28 -3.69
CA TRP A 51 -2.54 18.55 -2.86
C TRP A 51 -2.64 17.87 -1.50
N LEU A 52 -3.83 17.86 -0.87
CA LEU A 52 -4.05 17.14 0.38
C LEU A 52 -3.78 15.65 0.22
N ALA A 53 -4.23 15.04 -0.88
CA ALA A 53 -4.01 13.63 -1.17
C ALA A 53 -2.50 13.30 -1.30
N TYR A 54 -1.73 14.11 -2.02
CA TYR A 54 -0.27 13.94 -2.10
C TYR A 54 0.43 14.20 -0.76
N SER A 55 0.01 15.22 -0.01
CA SER A 55 0.54 15.51 1.33
C SER A 55 0.34 14.31 2.27
N LEU A 56 -0.83 13.68 2.22
CA LEU A 56 -1.12 12.46 2.97
C LEU A 56 -0.28 11.27 2.49
N LEU A 57 -0.15 11.07 1.19
CA LEU A 57 0.68 9.99 0.62
C LEU A 57 2.16 10.11 1.04
N ASN A 58 2.71 11.34 1.01
CA ASN A 58 4.08 11.62 1.45
C ASN A 58 4.29 11.21 2.92
N ARG A 59 3.28 11.43 3.77
CA ARG A 59 3.30 11.01 5.18
C ARG A 59 3.18 9.50 5.34
N ILE A 60 2.33 8.85 4.53
CA ILE A 60 2.21 7.39 4.50
C ILE A 60 3.57 6.73 4.18
N ALA A 61 4.36 7.33 3.29
CA ALA A 61 5.68 6.82 2.90
C ALA A 61 6.71 6.84 4.05
N THR A 62 6.48 7.61 5.12
CA THR A 62 7.47 7.83 6.20
C THR A 62 6.97 7.44 7.59
N GLU A 63 5.67 7.60 7.88
CA GLU A 63 5.09 7.57 9.22
C GLU A 63 4.24 6.31 9.49
N PHE A 64 4.88 5.15 9.58
CA PHE A 64 4.21 3.85 9.80
C PHE A 64 3.23 3.83 10.98
N ASN A 65 3.61 4.43 12.10
CA ASN A 65 2.82 4.40 13.33
C ASN A 65 1.47 5.13 13.21
N GLN A 66 1.31 6.00 12.21
CA GLN A 66 0.08 6.76 11.96
C GLN A 66 -0.83 6.14 10.90
N HIS A 67 -0.43 5.01 10.30
CA HIS A 67 -1.13 4.41 9.17
C HIS A 67 -2.61 4.11 9.45
N ASP A 68 -2.95 3.62 10.64
CA ASP A 68 -4.34 3.34 10.98
C ASP A 68 -5.17 4.63 11.13
N VAL A 69 -4.57 5.70 11.69
CA VAL A 69 -5.21 7.03 11.79
C VAL A 69 -5.41 7.64 10.40
N TYR A 70 -4.42 7.50 9.51
CA TYR A 70 -4.50 7.98 8.12
C TYR A 70 -5.52 7.21 7.29
N TYR A 71 -5.67 5.91 7.50
CA TYR A 71 -6.75 5.16 6.84
C TYR A 71 -8.12 5.65 7.31
N GLU A 72 -8.32 5.82 8.62
CA GLU A 72 -9.57 6.36 9.17
C GLU A 72 -9.84 7.80 8.69
N PHE A 73 -8.79 8.63 8.58
CA PHE A 73 -8.85 9.95 7.99
C PHE A 73 -9.41 9.91 6.56
N ILE A 74 -8.88 9.03 5.69
CA ILE A 74 -9.34 8.88 4.30
C ILE A 74 -10.82 8.52 4.26
N LEU A 75 -11.26 7.56 5.08
CA LEU A 75 -12.66 7.14 5.14
C LEU A 75 -13.59 8.27 5.61
N MET A 76 -13.17 9.04 6.61
CA MET A 76 -13.95 10.14 7.15
C MET A 76 -14.02 11.33 6.19
N ILE A 77 -12.88 11.75 5.62
CA ILE A 77 -12.83 12.92 4.74
C ILE A 77 -13.53 12.67 3.39
N THR A 78 -13.58 11.41 2.94
CA THR A 78 -14.33 11.01 1.72
C THR A 78 -15.84 11.32 1.83
N LYS A 79 -16.38 11.43 3.05
CA LYS A 79 -17.78 11.84 3.28
C LYS A 79 -18.03 13.30 2.89
N TYR A 80 -16.98 14.13 2.89
CA TYR A 80 -17.05 15.55 2.57
C TYR A 80 -16.52 15.84 1.17
N TYR A 81 -15.43 15.18 0.78
CA TYR A 81 -14.87 15.25 -0.58
C TYR A 81 -15.19 13.98 -1.35
N LYS A 82 -16.21 14.05 -2.20
CA LYS A 82 -16.67 12.92 -3.02
C LYS A 82 -15.52 12.37 -3.87
N ASN A 83 -15.34 11.05 -3.85
CA ASN A 83 -14.28 10.31 -4.55
C ASN A 83 -12.85 10.55 -4.04
N PHE A 84 -12.66 11.10 -2.84
CA PHE A 84 -11.31 11.27 -2.27
C PHE A 84 -10.57 9.93 -2.09
N ASP A 85 -11.26 8.88 -1.67
CA ASP A 85 -10.77 7.49 -1.65
C ASP A 85 -10.24 7.00 -3.01
N LYS A 86 -10.99 7.25 -4.10
CA LYS A 86 -10.58 6.91 -5.46
C LYS A 86 -9.38 7.73 -5.92
N LEU A 87 -9.34 9.02 -5.57
CA LEU A 87 -8.20 9.89 -5.83
C LEU A 87 -6.95 9.37 -5.12
N MET A 88 -7.07 9.01 -3.83
CA MET A 88 -5.99 8.39 -3.05
C MET A 88 -5.53 7.07 -3.68
N LEU A 89 -6.45 6.20 -4.07
CA LEU A 89 -6.13 4.92 -4.71
C LEU A 89 -5.38 5.12 -6.04
N ASN A 90 -5.85 6.03 -6.89
CA ASN A 90 -5.20 6.31 -8.18
C ASN A 90 -3.79 6.87 -7.99
N ILE A 91 -3.62 7.83 -7.09
CA ILE A 91 -2.31 8.41 -6.77
C ILE A 91 -1.37 7.32 -6.22
N LEU A 92 -1.85 6.50 -5.30
CA LEU A 92 -1.09 5.40 -4.71
C LEU A 92 -0.65 4.37 -5.77
N ILE A 93 -1.55 3.96 -6.66
CA ILE A 93 -1.25 3.01 -7.75
C ILE A 93 -0.19 3.59 -8.68
N ASN A 94 -0.33 4.85 -9.08
CA ASN A 94 0.64 5.51 -9.96
C ASN A 94 2.04 5.58 -9.33
N GLU A 95 2.13 5.89 -8.03
CA GLU A 95 3.40 5.93 -7.32
C GLU A 95 4.01 4.53 -7.14
N ILE A 96 3.19 3.50 -6.88
CA ILE A 96 3.66 2.10 -6.87
C ILE A 96 4.24 1.73 -8.24
N HIS A 97 3.52 2.01 -9.33
CA HIS A 97 4.00 1.73 -10.68
C HIS A 97 5.30 2.48 -11.00
N TYR A 98 5.39 3.76 -10.61
CA TYR A 98 6.60 4.53 -10.77
C TYR A 98 7.77 3.86 -10.05
N ILE A 99 7.63 3.53 -8.76
CA ILE A 99 8.69 2.90 -7.98
C ILE A 99 9.11 1.55 -8.58
N LEU A 100 8.16 0.72 -9.03
CA LEU A 100 8.44 -0.59 -9.65
C LEU A 100 9.19 -0.49 -10.99
N ASN A 101 8.97 0.60 -11.73
CA ASN A 101 9.55 0.83 -13.06
C ASN A 101 10.86 1.62 -13.06
N VAL A 102 11.22 2.29 -11.96
CA VAL A 102 12.49 3.03 -11.87
C VAL A 102 13.69 2.07 -11.99
N LEU A 103 14.63 2.41 -12.88
CA LEU A 103 15.82 1.61 -13.23
C LEU A 103 16.66 1.18 -12.01
N HIS A 104 16.61 1.93 -10.91
CA HIS A 104 17.32 1.68 -9.66
C HIS A 104 16.40 1.29 -8.49
N PHE A 105 15.31 0.58 -8.77
CA PHE A 105 14.45 -0.06 -7.77
C PHE A 105 15.22 -1.14 -6.98
N ASN A 106 16.14 -0.74 -6.09
CA ASN A 106 16.97 -1.64 -5.27
C ASN A 106 17.40 -1.00 -3.94
N THR A 107 16.97 0.23 -3.65
CA THR A 107 17.34 0.90 -2.41
C THR A 107 16.45 0.43 -1.25
N THR A 108 17.03 0.35 -0.05
CA THR A 108 16.31 0.08 1.20
C THR A 108 15.15 1.06 1.41
N TYR A 109 15.33 2.31 0.96
CA TYR A 109 14.30 3.33 0.98
C TYR A 109 13.09 2.96 0.10
N ASN A 110 13.30 2.65 -1.18
CA ASN A 110 12.20 2.32 -2.10
C ASN A 110 11.44 1.07 -1.62
N GLY A 111 12.17 0.07 -1.09
CA GLY A 111 11.55 -1.12 -0.52
C GLY A 111 10.69 -0.83 0.71
N LYS A 112 11.16 0.03 1.61
CA LYS A 112 10.37 0.48 2.78
C LYS A 112 9.10 1.22 2.36
N VAL A 113 9.21 2.13 1.38
CA VAL A 113 8.06 2.88 0.86
C VAL A 113 7.05 1.94 0.21
N LEU A 114 7.49 1.01 -0.64
CA LEU A 114 6.59 0.01 -1.22
C LEU A 114 5.90 -0.82 -0.15
N LYS A 115 6.62 -1.31 0.86
CA LYS A 115 6.01 -2.04 1.98
C LYS A 115 4.84 -1.26 2.59
N TYR A 116 5.03 0.04 2.83
CA TYR A 116 4.00 0.93 3.37
C TYR A 116 2.82 1.14 2.41
N TYR A 117 3.13 1.32 1.12
CA TYR A 117 2.11 1.45 0.08
C TYR A 117 1.33 0.16 -0.15
N GLY A 118 1.93 -1.02 -0.01
CA GLY A 118 1.25 -2.31 -0.08
C GLY A 118 0.18 -2.44 1.01
N ARG A 119 0.51 -2.06 2.24
CA ARG A 119 -0.46 -2.00 3.35
C ARG A 119 -1.65 -1.11 2.99
N PHE A 120 -1.43 0.10 2.49
CA PHE A 120 -2.51 1.02 2.11
C PHE A 120 -3.30 0.56 0.90
N LEU A 121 -2.64 -0.04 -0.09
CA LEU A 121 -3.29 -0.58 -1.27
C LEU A 121 -4.27 -1.66 -0.84
N GLY A 122 -3.86 -2.59 0.03
CA GLY A 122 -4.75 -3.61 0.60
C GLY A 122 -5.90 -3.01 1.41
N ARG A 123 -5.65 -1.97 2.22
CA ARG A 123 -6.71 -1.25 2.96
C ARG A 123 -7.75 -0.61 2.04
N LEU A 124 -7.32 0.01 0.94
CA LEU A 124 -8.22 0.69 0.00
C LEU A 124 -8.88 -0.26 -1.01
N THR A 125 -8.32 -1.46 -1.24
CA THR A 125 -8.84 -2.41 -2.23
C THR A 125 -9.42 -3.67 -1.60
N ILE A 126 -8.57 -4.53 -1.05
CA ILE A 126 -8.93 -5.84 -0.50
C ILE A 126 -10.03 -5.69 0.55
N VAL A 127 -9.89 -4.78 1.52
CA VAL A 127 -10.89 -4.60 2.59
C VAL A 127 -12.28 -4.24 2.04
N HIS A 128 -12.33 -3.56 0.90
CA HIS A 128 -13.56 -3.11 0.25
C HIS A 128 -14.01 -4.00 -0.91
N ASN A 129 -13.36 -5.15 -1.12
CA ASN A 129 -13.63 -6.07 -2.23
C ASN A 129 -13.54 -5.40 -3.61
N LEU A 130 -12.54 -4.51 -3.77
CA LEU A 130 -12.20 -3.93 -5.07
C LEU A 130 -11.09 -4.73 -5.75
N PRO A 131 -11.08 -4.81 -7.09
CA PRO A 131 -10.03 -5.50 -7.83
C PRO A 131 -8.67 -4.83 -7.62
N LEU A 132 -7.61 -5.64 -7.62
CA LEU A 132 -6.24 -5.15 -7.71
C LEU A 132 -5.91 -4.82 -9.17
N TRP A 133 -5.28 -3.67 -9.39
CA TRP A 133 -4.84 -3.21 -10.71
C TRP A 133 -3.41 -3.66 -11.04
N LEU A 134 -2.90 -4.63 -10.29
CA LEU A 134 -1.54 -5.13 -10.37
C LEU A 134 -1.58 -6.66 -10.46
N ASP A 135 -0.94 -7.21 -11.49
CA ASP A 135 -0.73 -8.64 -11.61
C ASP A 135 0.40 -9.07 -10.67
N ILE A 136 0.00 -9.57 -9.50
CA ILE A 136 0.91 -9.97 -8.43
C ILE A 136 1.77 -11.17 -8.87
N ASN A 137 1.20 -12.13 -9.59
CA ASN A 137 1.93 -13.32 -10.01
C ASN A 137 3.00 -12.95 -11.04
N ALA A 138 2.64 -12.15 -12.06
CA ALA A 138 3.60 -11.61 -13.01
C ALA A 138 4.68 -10.75 -12.33
N LEU A 139 4.33 -9.96 -11.30
CA LEU A 139 5.30 -9.18 -10.54
C LEU A 139 6.31 -10.07 -9.79
N ILE A 140 5.85 -11.15 -9.15
CA ILE A 140 6.74 -12.14 -8.50
C ILE A 140 7.66 -12.76 -9.55
N TYR A 141 7.11 -13.27 -10.65
CA TYR A 141 7.87 -13.94 -11.71
C TYR A 141 8.94 -13.03 -12.33
N THR A 142 8.54 -11.84 -12.79
CA THR A 142 9.46 -10.89 -13.43
C THR A 142 10.56 -10.44 -12.47
N THR A 143 10.24 -10.25 -11.20
CA THR A 143 11.26 -9.88 -10.19
C THR A 143 12.18 -11.04 -9.87
N TYR A 144 11.65 -12.25 -9.73
CA TYR A 144 12.44 -13.46 -9.47
C TYR A 144 13.44 -13.73 -10.59
N LYS A 145 13.01 -13.65 -11.86
CA LYS A 145 13.85 -13.91 -13.03
C LYS A 145 14.83 -12.77 -13.35
N ASN A 146 14.37 -11.52 -13.30
CA ASN A 146 15.10 -10.39 -13.89
C ASN A 146 15.67 -9.39 -12.86
N LYS A 147 15.14 -9.37 -11.63
CA LYS A 147 15.49 -8.37 -10.60
C LYS A 147 15.66 -9.03 -9.23
N SER A 148 16.44 -10.10 -9.15
CA SER A 148 16.57 -10.93 -7.94
C SER A 148 16.99 -10.13 -6.68
N ASN A 149 17.73 -9.04 -6.84
CA ASN A 149 18.11 -8.13 -5.76
C ASN A 149 16.93 -7.38 -5.14
N SER A 150 15.90 -7.07 -5.92
CA SER A 150 14.70 -6.36 -5.46
C SER A 150 13.64 -7.30 -4.88
N LEU A 151 13.80 -8.61 -5.04
CA LEU A 151 12.78 -9.61 -4.69
C LEU A 151 12.34 -9.52 -3.22
N ASN A 152 13.26 -9.31 -2.30
CA ASN A 152 12.94 -9.14 -0.87
C ASN A 152 11.91 -8.01 -0.66
N TYR A 153 12.07 -6.89 -1.36
CA TYR A 153 11.17 -5.74 -1.24
C TYR A 153 9.81 -5.98 -1.87
N ILE A 154 9.78 -6.69 -3.01
CA ILE A 154 8.52 -7.10 -3.66
C ILE A 154 7.73 -8.06 -2.78
N ILE A 155 8.40 -9.02 -2.15
CA ILE A 155 7.73 -9.94 -1.23
C ILE A 155 7.19 -9.21 -0.01
N GLN A 156 7.95 -8.30 0.61
CA GLN A 156 7.45 -7.48 1.71
C GLN A 156 6.25 -6.59 1.31
N PHE A 157 6.24 -6.07 0.09
CA PHE A 157 5.10 -5.33 -0.45
C PHE A 157 3.85 -6.21 -0.58
N ILE A 158 4.00 -7.40 -1.16
CA ILE A 158 2.90 -8.36 -1.37
C ILE A 158 2.39 -8.88 -0.03
N THR A 159 3.26 -9.19 0.93
CA THR A 159 2.83 -9.69 2.25
C THR A 159 2.03 -8.64 3.01
N GLU A 160 2.48 -7.37 3.07
CA GLU A 160 1.70 -6.30 3.70
C GLU A 160 0.37 -6.03 2.98
N LEU A 161 0.32 -6.17 1.66
CA LEU A 161 -0.92 -6.10 0.90
C LEU A 161 -1.89 -7.22 1.33
N LEU A 162 -1.45 -8.48 1.31
CA LEU A 162 -2.28 -9.65 1.61
C LEU A 162 -2.70 -9.76 3.07
N LYS A 163 -1.92 -9.21 4.03
CA LYS A 163 -2.35 -9.12 5.44
C LYS A 163 -3.70 -8.41 5.60
N ASN A 164 -4.10 -7.58 4.63
CA ASN A 164 -5.40 -6.90 4.68
C ASN A 164 -6.61 -7.82 4.45
N ILE A 165 -6.41 -9.07 4.02
CA ILE A 165 -7.48 -10.07 3.88
C ILE A 165 -8.22 -10.25 5.22
N LYS A 166 -7.51 -10.23 6.36
CA LYS A 166 -8.11 -10.39 7.69
C LYS A 166 -9.17 -9.34 8.05
N TYR A 167 -9.15 -8.18 7.41
CA TYR A 167 -10.15 -7.14 7.66
C TYR A 167 -11.37 -7.24 6.74
N ASN A 168 -11.38 -8.16 5.77
CA ASN A 168 -12.53 -8.39 4.89
C ASN A 168 -13.27 -9.66 5.31
N THR A 169 -14.54 -9.51 5.72
CA THR A 169 -15.39 -10.64 6.16
C THR A 169 -15.94 -11.49 5.00
N ARG A 170 -15.95 -10.96 3.77
CA ARG A 170 -16.48 -11.63 2.58
C ARG A 170 -15.41 -12.34 1.77
N ILE A 171 -14.21 -11.76 1.72
CA ILE A 171 -13.06 -12.37 1.04
C ILE A 171 -12.50 -13.46 1.94
N LYS A 172 -12.62 -14.69 1.46
CA LYS A 172 -12.00 -15.86 2.07
C LYS A 172 -10.70 -16.20 1.35
N LEU A 173 -9.82 -16.92 2.03
CA LEU A 173 -8.61 -17.51 1.44
C LEU A 173 -8.92 -18.47 0.26
N SER A 174 -10.16 -18.97 0.18
CA SER A 174 -10.65 -19.77 -0.95
C SER A 174 -10.98 -18.95 -2.20
N ASN A 175 -10.87 -17.62 -2.16
CA ASN A 175 -11.01 -16.78 -3.33
C ASN A 175 -9.90 -17.14 -4.34
N SER A 176 -10.27 -17.36 -5.61
CA SER A 176 -9.37 -17.89 -6.64
C SER A 176 -8.09 -17.08 -6.80
N TRP A 177 -8.17 -15.74 -6.87
CA TRP A 177 -6.99 -14.91 -7.11
C TRP A 177 -6.07 -14.84 -5.89
N ILE A 178 -6.62 -14.83 -4.68
CA ILE A 178 -5.81 -14.88 -3.43
C ILE A 178 -5.12 -16.23 -3.33
N LYS A 179 -5.88 -17.29 -3.59
CA LYS A 179 -5.38 -18.64 -3.51
C LYS A 179 -4.20 -18.84 -4.45
N GLU A 180 -4.35 -18.40 -5.70
CA GLU A 180 -3.30 -18.46 -6.72
C GLU A 180 -2.03 -17.75 -6.27
N ILE A 181 -2.13 -16.52 -5.74
CA ILE A 181 -0.97 -15.78 -5.22
C ILE A 181 -0.28 -16.53 -4.07
N LEU A 182 -1.05 -17.08 -3.14
CA LEU A 182 -0.49 -17.83 -2.01
C LEU A 182 0.20 -19.13 -2.47
N GLU A 183 -0.34 -19.82 -3.47
CA GLU A 183 0.30 -21.01 -4.07
C GLU A 183 1.61 -20.65 -4.80
N VAL A 184 1.68 -19.49 -5.47
CA VAL A 184 2.91 -18.95 -6.09
C VAL A 184 3.93 -18.53 -5.03
N LEU A 185 3.51 -17.92 -3.92
CA LEU A 185 4.40 -17.63 -2.80
C LEU A 185 4.96 -18.91 -2.17
N LYS A 186 4.15 -19.97 -2.02
CA LYS A 186 4.62 -21.27 -1.56
C LYS A 186 5.63 -21.90 -2.53
N GLU A 187 5.41 -21.77 -3.84
CA GLU A 187 6.41 -22.17 -4.85
C GLU A 187 7.71 -21.39 -4.67
N LEU A 188 7.64 -20.07 -4.54
CA LEU A 188 8.81 -19.22 -4.35
C LEU A 188 9.61 -19.63 -3.10
N HIS A 189 8.93 -19.84 -1.97
CA HIS A 189 9.54 -20.31 -0.73
C HIS A 189 10.35 -21.60 -0.95
N SER A 190 9.78 -22.54 -1.70
CA SER A 190 10.39 -23.85 -1.95
C SER A 190 11.61 -23.82 -2.89
N ILE A 191 11.72 -22.80 -3.75
CA ILE A 191 12.78 -22.71 -4.78
C ILE A 191 13.82 -21.63 -4.52
N THR A 192 13.61 -20.77 -3.52
CA THR A 192 14.55 -19.69 -3.19
C THR A 192 15.47 -20.08 -2.06
N ASP A 193 16.75 -19.74 -2.19
CA ASP A 193 17.75 -19.96 -1.13
C ASP A 193 17.78 -18.79 -0.12
N LYS A 194 16.96 -17.76 -0.36
CA LYS A 194 16.94 -16.53 0.45
C LYS A 194 16.05 -16.72 1.68
N LEU A 195 16.67 -17.02 2.81
CA LEU A 195 16.00 -17.17 4.12
C LEU A 195 15.07 -16.00 4.46
N THR A 196 15.46 -14.76 4.15
CA THR A 196 14.63 -13.57 4.42
C THR A 196 13.30 -13.60 3.68
N ILE A 197 13.26 -14.19 2.48
CA ILE A 197 12.02 -14.36 1.70
C ILE A 197 11.18 -15.47 2.31
N GLN A 198 11.81 -16.61 2.62
CA GLN A 198 11.13 -17.76 3.22
C GLN A 198 10.43 -17.37 4.53
N PHE A 199 11.14 -16.71 5.44
CA PHE A 199 10.58 -16.24 6.71
C PHE A 199 9.42 -15.25 6.52
N GLU A 200 9.53 -14.30 5.59
CA GLU A 200 8.45 -13.33 5.32
C GLU A 200 7.18 -14.03 4.82
N ILE A 201 7.32 -15.07 3.99
CA ILE A 201 6.20 -15.89 3.50
C ILE A 201 5.58 -16.71 4.64
N GLU A 202 6.40 -17.38 5.46
CA GLU A 202 5.91 -18.13 6.62
C GLU A 202 5.15 -17.22 7.61
N LEU A 203 5.68 -16.03 7.87
CA LEU A 203 5.02 -15.02 8.71
C LEU A 203 3.68 -14.58 8.12
N LEU A 204 3.57 -14.44 6.79
CA LEU A 204 2.29 -14.15 6.15
C LEU A 204 1.28 -15.29 6.37
N PHE A 205 1.67 -16.54 6.13
CA PHE A 205 0.78 -17.69 6.31
C PHE A 205 0.31 -17.82 7.76
N ASN A 206 1.24 -17.67 8.71
CA ASN A 206 0.91 -17.62 10.14
C ASN A 206 -0.04 -16.46 10.47
N TYR A 207 0.23 -15.27 9.92
CA TYR A 207 -0.66 -14.11 10.11
C TYR A 207 -2.05 -14.37 9.54
N LEU A 208 -2.17 -15.08 8.43
CA LEU A 208 -3.46 -15.44 7.82
C LEU A 208 -4.12 -16.68 8.43
N GLU A 209 -3.50 -17.29 9.46
CA GLU A 209 -3.98 -18.53 10.11
C GLU A 209 -4.11 -19.71 9.13
N CYS A 210 -3.17 -19.78 8.18
CA CYS A 210 -3.05 -20.84 7.19
C CYS A 210 -2.03 -21.89 7.63
N ASP A 211 -2.34 -23.18 7.54
CA ASP A 211 -1.32 -24.24 7.62
C ASP A 211 -0.51 -24.26 6.32
N PHE A 212 0.71 -23.73 6.36
CA PHE A 212 1.63 -23.66 5.22
C PHE A 212 1.78 -25.00 4.46
N ASN A 213 1.72 -26.13 5.16
CA ASN A 213 1.92 -27.45 4.56
C ASN A 213 0.72 -27.92 3.72
N GLN A 214 -0.50 -27.49 4.08
CA GLN A 214 -1.74 -27.90 3.41
C GLN A 214 -1.97 -27.20 2.06
N TRP A 215 -1.30 -26.07 1.84
CA TRP A 215 -1.41 -25.33 0.59
C TRP A 215 -0.74 -26.05 -0.57
N LYS A 216 -1.27 -25.92 -1.79
CA LYS A 216 -0.59 -26.49 -2.96
C LYS A 216 0.58 -25.61 -3.35
N THR A 217 1.60 -26.24 -3.91
CA THR A 217 2.70 -25.53 -4.56
C THR A 217 2.32 -25.28 -6.01
N ALA A 218 2.43 -24.04 -6.48
CA ALA A 218 2.27 -23.73 -7.89
C ALA A 218 3.46 -24.23 -8.74
N TYR A 219 3.33 -24.11 -10.06
CA TYR A 219 4.40 -24.35 -11.05
C TYR A 219 4.55 -23.15 -11.99
N TYR A 220 4.32 -21.94 -11.47
CA TYR A 220 4.31 -20.69 -12.22
C TYR A 220 5.73 -20.14 -12.44
N LEU A 221 6.62 -20.26 -11.45
CA LEU A 221 7.97 -19.69 -11.51
C LEU A 221 8.98 -20.56 -12.29
N ARG A 222 8.62 -21.82 -12.50
CA ARG A 222 9.40 -22.80 -13.28
C ARG A 222 9.14 -22.75 -14.79
N GLN A 223 8.24 -21.88 -15.24
CA GLN A 223 8.03 -21.58 -16.65
C GLN A 223 9.25 -20.86 -17.26
#